data_AF-A0AAD9EF90-F1
#
_entry.id   AF-A0AAD9EF90-F1
#
_cell.length_a   1.000
_cell.length_b   1.000
_cell.length_c   1.000
_cell.angle_alpha   90.00
_cell.angle_beta   90.00
_cell.angle_gamma   90.00
#
_symmetry.space_group_name_H-M   'P 1'
#
loop_
_entity.id
_entity.type
_entity.pdbx_description
1 polymer ?
#
loop_
_entity_poly.entity_id
_entity_poly.type
_entity_poly.pdbx_seq_one_letter_code
_entity_poly.pdbx_strand_id
1 'polypeptide(L)'
;MWLHLVLGLFCFWVFAQTNYTNPIIWQDLPDIDLIRIGDAYYYSASTFQYSPGAVILRSYDLVNWEYLSHSVPNLDFQTTEAFNLESGSRYNQGIFASFFNYRKSTDTFYWGGCIVGDGNTYVYTAPTVEGPWTQSSTINQCLYDAGTLIDDDDNMYVAHGHTNISVAQRSDDGLQVVRDEVVFESTEELGYIEGARFYKRNGAWYLWIVKPVPSQIVLKSTVGPFGPYEWRWVLQSNGNPVPGAGNPHQGAIVSTPDGAWHYIAHLEAYPGGRIPVLAPIYWDEEGWPHVEFVDNQWASTYPLPLPERPVKPITGTEPFNHWENLTSKSITAFFTFWGIDTEFSTTLHSLGTGLSRSSPPVFMSNTWWNPLSWRNISGCITLHTRILWHLAVQSLLFLFYSWIVFLLTSSIMLQTNTSFPPTIT
;
A
#
# COMPACT_ATOMS: atom_id res chain seq x y z
N MET A 1 -7.93 -53.24 47.10
CA MET A 1 -8.48 -51.97 46.59
C MET A 1 -7.68 -51.62 45.34
N TRP A 2 -8.23 -51.89 44.15
CA TRP A 2 -7.54 -51.69 42.87
C TRP A 2 -7.92 -50.31 42.33
N LEU A 3 -6.95 -49.41 42.19
CA LEU A 3 -7.14 -48.08 41.62
C LEU A 3 -6.92 -48.18 40.11
N HIS A 4 -7.97 -47.99 39.32
CA HIS A 4 -7.86 -47.88 37.86
C HIS A 4 -7.50 -46.44 37.52
N LEU A 5 -6.29 -46.24 37.00
CA LEU A 5 -5.86 -44.96 36.45
C LEU A 5 -6.32 -44.90 34.99
N VAL A 6 -7.38 -44.14 34.71
CA VAL A 6 -7.81 -43.86 33.33
C VAL A 6 -7.01 -42.67 32.83
N LEU A 7 -6.02 -42.92 31.96
CA LEU A 7 -5.39 -41.88 31.16
C LEU A 7 -6.38 -41.44 30.07
N GLY A 8 -7.02 -40.30 30.27
CA GLY A 8 -7.78 -39.63 29.22
C GLY A 8 -6.84 -39.00 28.20
N LEU A 9 -6.72 -39.62 27.03
CA LEU A 9 -6.17 -38.97 25.84
C LEU A 9 -7.18 -37.90 25.38
N PHE A 10 -6.94 -36.64 25.76
CA PHE A 10 -7.60 -35.51 25.13
C PHE A 10 -6.96 -35.29 23.76
N CYS A 11 -7.61 -35.84 22.73
CA CYS A 11 -7.29 -35.52 21.34
C CYS A 11 -7.82 -34.11 21.06
N PHE A 12 -6.97 -33.09 21.18
CA PHE A 12 -7.30 -31.77 20.68
C PHE A 12 -7.29 -31.83 19.16
N TRP A 13 -8.48 -31.83 18.56
CA TRP A 13 -8.64 -31.57 17.13
C TRP A 13 -8.32 -30.09 16.91
N VAL A 14 -7.10 -29.80 16.45
CA VAL A 14 -6.80 -28.49 15.87
C VAL A 14 -7.46 -28.49 14.50
N PHE A 15 -8.62 -27.85 14.37
CA PHE A 15 -9.18 -27.55 13.07
C PHE A 15 -8.29 -26.46 12.45
N ALA A 16 -7.51 -26.83 11.44
CA ALA A 16 -6.83 -25.84 10.61
C ALA A 16 -7.91 -24.95 9.97
N GLN A 17 -7.69 -23.64 9.98
CA GLN A 17 -8.53 -22.71 9.23
C GLN A 17 -8.48 -23.13 7.76
N THR A 18 -9.63 -23.22 7.10
CA THR A 18 -9.73 -23.65 5.68
C THR A 18 -10.06 -22.50 4.74
N ASN A 19 -10.54 -21.38 5.29
CA ASN A 19 -11.02 -20.22 4.54
C ASN A 19 -10.47 -18.93 5.17
N TYR A 20 -10.32 -17.87 4.38
CA TYR A 20 -10.09 -16.51 4.88
C TYR A 20 -11.35 -15.64 4.67
N THR A 21 -11.36 -14.48 5.33
CA THR A 21 -12.43 -13.49 5.22
C THR A 21 -11.86 -12.17 4.72
N ASN A 22 -12.52 -11.55 3.74
CA ASN A 22 -12.22 -10.21 3.28
C ASN A 22 -12.70 -9.14 4.28
N PRO A 23 -11.98 -8.01 4.46
CA PRO A 23 -10.72 -7.67 3.79
C PRO A 23 -9.53 -8.42 4.40
N ILE A 24 -8.52 -8.71 3.57
CA ILE A 24 -7.30 -9.42 4.04
C ILE A 24 -6.43 -8.51 4.94
N ILE A 25 -6.53 -7.19 4.78
CA ILE A 25 -5.92 -6.20 5.66
C ILE A 25 -6.89 -5.04 5.83
N TRP A 26 -7.16 -4.61 7.07
CA TRP A 26 -7.96 -3.41 7.33
C TRP A 26 -7.07 -2.19 7.61
N GLN A 27 -6.30 -1.75 6.62
CA GLN A 27 -5.48 -0.54 6.65
C GLN A 27 -5.45 0.11 5.26
N ASP A 28 -5.29 1.44 5.21
CA ASP A 28 -5.20 2.23 3.98
C ASP A 28 -3.92 1.90 3.18
N LEU A 29 -4.02 0.94 2.27
CA LEU A 29 -2.91 0.42 1.47
C LEU A 29 -3.34 0.40 0.01
N PRO A 30 -3.28 1.54 -0.70
CA PRO A 30 -3.89 1.62 -2.01
C PRO A 30 -2.94 1.26 -3.14
N ASP A 31 -3.49 1.21 -4.35
CA ASP A 31 -2.75 1.17 -5.61
C ASP A 31 -1.76 0.00 -5.68
N ILE A 32 -2.21 -1.19 -5.24
CA ILE A 32 -1.40 -2.39 -5.06
C ILE A 32 -0.57 -2.71 -6.31
N ASP A 33 0.73 -2.92 -6.14
CA ASP A 33 1.56 -3.70 -7.06
C ASP A 33 2.12 -4.93 -6.32
N LEU A 34 2.23 -6.06 -7.02
CA LEU A 34 2.39 -7.37 -6.38
C LEU A 34 3.34 -8.27 -7.18
N ILE A 35 4.39 -8.76 -6.53
CA ILE A 35 5.30 -9.76 -7.10
C ILE A 35 5.46 -10.96 -6.18
N ARG A 36 5.82 -12.11 -6.75
CA ARG A 36 6.23 -13.30 -6.01
C ARG A 36 7.68 -13.65 -6.34
N ILE A 37 8.49 -13.89 -5.31
CA ILE A 37 9.86 -14.38 -5.43
C ILE A 37 10.01 -15.63 -4.56
N GLY A 38 10.16 -16.78 -5.20
CA GLY A 38 10.10 -18.06 -4.50
C GLY A 38 8.74 -18.25 -3.82
N ASP A 39 8.75 -18.44 -2.51
CA ASP A 39 7.55 -18.66 -1.68
C ASP A 39 7.02 -17.37 -1.02
N ALA A 40 7.69 -16.23 -1.23
CA ALA A 40 7.30 -14.95 -0.64
C ALA A 40 6.60 -14.05 -1.65
N TYR A 41 5.59 -13.33 -1.17
CA TYR A 41 4.84 -12.32 -1.87
C TYR A 41 5.18 -10.94 -1.34
N TYR A 42 5.37 -9.99 -2.24
CA TYR A 42 5.71 -8.61 -1.90
C TYR A 42 4.71 -7.65 -2.51
N TYR A 43 4.19 -6.79 -1.66
CA TYR A 43 3.15 -5.81 -1.98
C TYR A 43 3.75 -4.43 -1.88
N SER A 44 3.60 -3.58 -2.90
CA SER A 44 3.90 -2.16 -2.84
C SER A 44 2.62 -1.33 -2.83
N ALA A 45 2.57 -0.29 -2.00
CA ALA A 45 1.42 0.62 -1.89
C ALA A 45 1.81 2.08 -2.11
N SER A 46 0.85 2.88 -2.59
CA SER A 46 0.98 4.33 -2.62
C SER A 46 0.98 4.94 -1.21
N THR A 47 1.66 6.08 -1.07
CA THR A 47 1.81 6.77 0.22
C THR A 47 1.74 8.29 0.09
N PHE A 48 1.46 8.84 -1.09
CA PHE A 48 1.34 10.28 -1.30
C PHE A 48 2.53 11.04 -0.68
N GLN A 49 2.27 11.95 0.26
CA GLN A 49 3.25 12.79 0.97
C GLN A 49 3.86 12.16 2.22
N TYR A 50 3.54 10.91 2.54
CA TYR A 50 4.08 10.24 3.72
C TYR A 50 5.52 9.77 3.48
N SER A 51 6.39 9.99 4.47
CA SER A 51 7.81 9.60 4.46
C SER A 51 8.14 8.68 5.65
N PRO A 52 8.91 7.59 5.48
CA PRO A 52 9.33 7.03 4.21
C PRO A 52 8.13 6.62 3.35
N GLY A 53 8.30 6.67 2.04
CA GLY A 53 7.25 6.44 1.06
C GLY A 53 7.30 5.06 0.41
N ALA A 54 6.29 4.72 -0.41
CA ALA A 54 6.21 3.46 -1.15
C ALA A 54 6.43 2.22 -0.24
N VAL A 55 5.50 1.99 0.68
CA VAL A 55 5.61 0.92 1.66
C VAL A 55 5.61 -0.45 0.98
N ILE A 56 6.43 -1.37 1.49
CA ILE A 56 6.50 -2.76 1.07
C ILE A 56 6.02 -3.67 2.20
N LEU A 57 5.09 -4.57 1.89
CA LEU A 57 4.65 -5.63 2.79
C LEU A 57 5.10 -6.99 2.27
N ARG A 58 5.17 -7.98 3.18
CA ARG A 58 5.47 -9.38 2.87
C ARG A 58 4.36 -10.32 3.35
N SER A 59 4.07 -11.33 2.54
CA SER A 59 3.25 -12.48 2.92
C SER A 59 3.85 -13.77 2.36
N TYR A 60 3.39 -14.91 2.86
CA TYR A 60 3.67 -16.24 2.32
C TYR A 60 2.40 -17.00 1.93
N ASP A 61 1.23 -16.43 2.21
CA ASP A 61 -0.08 -17.08 2.01
C ASP A 61 -1.13 -16.14 1.39
N LEU A 62 -0.74 -14.92 1.00
CA LEU A 62 -1.58 -13.83 0.47
C LEU A 62 -2.60 -13.24 1.44
N VAL A 63 -2.71 -13.76 2.66
CA VAL A 63 -3.72 -13.36 3.64
C VAL A 63 -3.09 -12.69 4.84
N ASN A 64 -2.00 -13.27 5.36
CA ASN A 64 -1.26 -12.75 6.51
C ASN A 64 -0.09 -11.90 6.03
N TRP A 65 -0.11 -10.61 6.35
CA TRP A 65 0.86 -9.62 5.88
C TRP A 65 1.60 -8.93 7.02
N GLU A 66 2.89 -8.66 6.80
CA GLU A 66 3.73 -7.83 7.68
C GLU A 66 4.33 -6.66 6.91
N TYR A 67 4.54 -5.53 7.59
CA TYR A 67 5.35 -4.43 7.07
C TYR A 67 6.82 -4.86 6.98
N LEU A 68 7.42 -4.70 5.81
CA LEU A 68 8.79 -5.12 5.56
C LEU A 68 9.75 -3.92 5.45
N SER A 69 9.47 -2.99 4.56
CA SER A 69 10.38 -1.89 4.22
C SER A 69 9.65 -0.77 3.45
N HIS A 70 10.41 0.19 2.91
CA HIS A 70 9.94 1.28 2.07
C HIS A 70 10.92 1.50 0.92
N SER A 71 10.42 1.60 -0.32
CA SER A 71 11.27 1.82 -1.49
C SER A 71 11.84 3.23 -1.55
N VAL A 72 11.15 4.21 -0.94
CA VAL A 72 11.54 5.62 -0.96
C VAL A 72 11.88 6.06 0.47
N PRO A 73 13.17 6.03 0.87
CA PRO A 73 13.56 6.36 2.24
C PRO A 73 13.30 7.82 2.60
N ASN A 74 13.46 8.75 1.64
CA ASN A 74 13.16 10.17 1.77
C ASN A 74 12.48 10.66 0.49
N LEU A 75 11.59 11.65 0.60
CA LEU A 75 10.86 12.23 -0.54
C LEU A 75 11.70 13.27 -1.30
N ASP A 76 12.95 12.93 -1.64
CA ASP A 76 13.95 13.81 -2.26
C ASP A 76 13.65 14.05 -3.77
N PHE A 77 12.46 14.56 -4.06
CA PHE A 77 11.98 14.86 -5.41
C PHE A 77 12.37 16.28 -5.86
N GLN A 78 12.05 16.67 -7.10
CA GLN A 78 12.45 17.99 -7.61
C GLN A 78 11.82 19.12 -6.80
N THR A 79 10.60 18.92 -6.30
CA THR A 79 9.91 19.87 -5.42
C THR A 79 10.02 19.51 -3.93
N THR A 80 11.19 19.02 -3.51
CA THR A 80 11.50 18.63 -2.11
C THR A 80 11.09 19.69 -1.09
N GLU A 81 11.34 20.98 -1.31
CA GLU A 81 10.95 22.04 -0.37
C GLU A 81 9.45 22.04 -0.02
N ALA A 82 8.59 21.65 -0.97
CA ALA A 82 7.15 21.56 -0.77
C ALA A 82 6.73 20.28 -0.03
N PHE A 83 7.53 19.20 -0.14
CA PHE A 83 7.40 18.00 0.69
C PHE A 83 7.98 18.22 2.09
N ASN A 84 8.97 19.10 2.23
CA ASN A 84 9.51 19.54 3.51
C ASN A 84 8.59 20.52 4.23
N LEU A 85 7.53 21.03 3.59
CA LEU A 85 6.68 22.11 4.14
C LEU A 85 7.47 23.40 4.41
N GLU A 86 8.58 23.62 3.70
CA GLU A 86 9.37 24.86 3.71
C GLU A 86 8.73 25.92 2.83
N SER A 87 8.20 25.52 1.67
CA SER A 87 7.52 26.41 0.72
C SER A 87 6.32 25.73 0.05
N GLY A 88 5.10 26.07 0.50
CA GLY A 88 3.86 25.46 0.01
C GLY A 88 3.48 24.15 0.72
N SER A 89 2.66 23.32 0.07
CA SER A 89 2.34 21.97 0.57
C SER A 89 2.12 20.98 -0.58
N ARG A 90 2.38 19.70 -0.31
CA ARG A 90 2.13 18.57 -1.23
C ARG A 90 1.10 17.59 -0.66
N TYR A 91 0.13 18.06 0.13
CA TYR A 91 -0.96 17.20 0.61
C TYR A 91 -1.71 16.54 -0.54
N ASN A 92 -1.96 15.24 -0.43
CA ASN A 92 -2.56 14.39 -1.47
C ASN A 92 -1.79 14.41 -2.80
N GLN A 93 -0.49 14.70 -2.75
CA GLN A 93 0.45 14.60 -3.87
C GLN A 93 1.63 13.74 -3.46
N GLY A 94 2.62 13.56 -4.35
CA GLY A 94 3.76 12.68 -4.12
C GLY A 94 3.54 11.34 -4.77
N ILE A 95 3.64 10.27 -3.99
CA ILE A 95 3.66 8.90 -4.50
C ILE A 95 2.22 8.39 -4.73
N PHE A 96 1.76 8.43 -5.97
CA PHE A 96 0.54 7.75 -6.45
C PHE A 96 0.84 6.30 -6.89
N ALA A 97 -0.05 5.70 -7.69
CA ALA A 97 0.14 4.38 -8.27
C ALA A 97 1.49 4.32 -9.02
N SER A 98 2.30 3.35 -8.62
CA SER A 98 3.70 3.20 -8.99
C SER A 98 3.96 1.76 -9.42
N PHE A 99 5.17 1.47 -9.89
CA PHE A 99 5.60 0.13 -10.25
C PHE A 99 6.69 -0.42 -9.32
N PHE A 100 6.69 -1.73 -9.12
CA PHE A 100 7.66 -2.45 -8.32
C PHE A 100 7.94 -3.83 -8.93
N ASN A 101 9.21 -4.18 -9.13
CA ASN A 101 9.57 -5.50 -9.62
C ASN A 101 10.99 -5.93 -9.22
N TYR A 102 11.32 -7.21 -9.39
CA TYR A 102 12.64 -7.78 -9.10
C TYR A 102 13.24 -8.41 -10.35
N ARG A 103 14.42 -7.94 -10.73
CA ARG A 103 15.18 -8.43 -11.86
C ARG A 103 16.15 -9.52 -11.42
N LYS A 104 15.82 -10.76 -11.79
CA LYS A 104 16.61 -11.93 -11.40
C LYS A 104 18.01 -11.97 -12.02
N SER A 105 18.19 -11.46 -13.24
CA SER A 105 19.48 -11.52 -13.95
C SER A 105 20.57 -10.68 -13.27
N THR A 106 20.19 -9.58 -12.61
CA THR A 106 21.09 -8.67 -11.92
C THR A 106 20.94 -8.68 -10.40
N ASP A 107 20.03 -9.50 -9.87
CA ASP A 107 19.67 -9.54 -8.44
C ASP A 107 19.32 -8.14 -7.91
N THR A 108 18.43 -7.44 -8.61
CA THR A 108 18.12 -6.02 -8.32
C THR A 108 16.62 -5.80 -8.23
N PHE A 109 16.19 -5.18 -7.13
CA PHE A 109 14.84 -4.66 -7.00
C PHE A 109 14.74 -3.28 -7.62
N TYR A 110 13.62 -3.02 -8.29
CA TYR A 110 13.28 -1.74 -8.88
C TYR A 110 11.95 -1.27 -8.33
N TRP A 111 11.90 0.00 -8.00
CA TRP A 111 10.66 0.73 -7.77
C TRP A 111 10.70 2.01 -8.60
N GLY A 112 9.57 2.43 -9.14
CA GLY A 112 9.48 3.76 -9.72
C GLY A 112 8.07 4.30 -9.76
N GLY A 113 7.96 5.61 -9.66
CA GLY A 113 6.67 6.30 -9.61
C GLY A 113 6.77 7.69 -10.21
N CYS A 114 5.72 8.08 -10.95
CA CYS A 114 5.59 9.47 -11.39
C CYS A 114 5.19 10.36 -10.21
N ILE A 115 5.95 11.43 -10.01
CA ILE A 115 5.55 12.54 -9.14
C ILE A 115 4.90 13.57 -10.03
N VAL A 116 3.57 13.57 -10.10
CA VAL A 116 2.78 14.36 -11.07
C VAL A 116 3.11 15.84 -11.01
N GLY A 117 3.32 16.39 -9.82
CA GLY A 117 3.69 17.80 -9.63
C GLY A 117 5.06 18.18 -10.23
N ASP A 118 5.94 17.20 -10.44
CA ASP A 118 7.26 17.38 -11.05
C ASP A 118 7.24 17.00 -12.54
N GLY A 119 6.23 16.23 -12.99
CA GLY A 119 6.15 15.71 -14.35
C GLY A 119 7.20 14.63 -14.66
N ASN A 120 7.88 14.10 -13.64
CA ASN A 120 9.00 13.17 -13.77
C ASN A 120 8.71 11.84 -13.07
N THR A 121 9.37 10.78 -13.53
CA THR A 121 9.37 9.47 -12.87
C THR A 121 10.69 9.24 -12.17
N TYR A 122 10.64 8.93 -10.87
CA TYR A 122 11.81 8.64 -10.07
C TYR A 122 11.99 7.13 -9.96
N VAL A 123 13.20 6.64 -10.15
CA VAL A 123 13.51 5.20 -10.08
C VAL A 123 14.47 4.94 -8.93
N TYR A 124 14.08 4.00 -8.07
CA TYR A 124 14.84 3.53 -6.93
C TYR A 124 15.25 2.07 -7.16
N THR A 125 16.46 1.72 -6.73
CA THR A 125 16.92 0.32 -6.74
C THR A 125 17.45 -0.11 -5.39
N ALA A 126 17.43 -1.43 -5.15
CA ALA A 126 18.00 -2.05 -3.97
C ALA A 126 18.53 -3.46 -4.26
N PRO A 127 19.56 -3.92 -3.52
CA PRO A 127 20.08 -5.28 -3.63
C PRO A 127 19.20 -6.31 -2.89
N THR A 128 18.39 -5.86 -1.93
CA THR A 128 17.39 -6.68 -1.25
C THR A 128 16.10 -5.86 -1.12
N VAL A 129 14.96 -6.53 -0.95
CA VAL A 129 13.68 -5.84 -0.78
C VAL A 129 13.65 -4.98 0.50
N GLU A 130 14.39 -5.36 1.54
CA GLU A 130 14.60 -4.58 2.75
C GLU A 130 15.48 -3.33 2.54
N GLY A 131 16.22 -3.28 1.43
CA GLY A 131 17.12 -2.20 1.05
C GLY A 131 18.61 -2.57 1.12
N PRO A 132 19.52 -1.58 1.22
CA PRO A 132 19.22 -0.16 1.18
C PRO A 132 18.65 0.26 -0.18
N TRP A 133 17.58 1.05 -0.15
CA TRP A 133 16.99 1.65 -1.34
C TRP A 133 17.67 2.97 -1.69
N THR A 134 17.95 3.19 -2.98
CA THR A 134 18.63 4.38 -3.47
C THR A 134 18.00 4.90 -4.75
N GLN A 135 17.81 6.22 -4.86
CA GLN A 135 17.39 6.84 -6.11
C GLN A 135 18.50 6.67 -7.16
N SER A 136 18.25 5.84 -8.17
CA SER A 136 19.23 5.47 -9.19
C SER A 136 19.10 6.31 -10.45
N SER A 137 17.90 6.83 -10.75
CA SER A 137 17.69 7.76 -11.85
C SER A 137 16.42 8.59 -11.71
N THR A 138 16.35 9.63 -12.52
CA THR A 138 15.12 10.37 -12.84
C THR A 138 14.90 10.30 -14.34
N ILE A 139 13.67 10.02 -14.75
CA ILE A 139 13.22 10.03 -16.13
C ILE A 139 12.40 11.31 -16.31
N ASN A 140 12.76 12.11 -17.31
CA ASN A 140 12.08 13.37 -17.65
C ASN A 140 10.76 13.14 -18.40
N GLN A 141 9.95 12.25 -17.86
CA GLN A 141 8.64 11.85 -18.36
C GLN A 141 7.84 11.28 -17.18
N CYS A 142 6.57 11.65 -17.09
CA CYS A 142 5.64 11.05 -16.14
C CYS A 142 5.08 9.75 -16.71
N LEU A 143 5.54 8.62 -16.18
CA LEU A 143 4.93 7.30 -16.38
C LEU A 143 3.78 7.19 -15.37
N TYR A 144 2.66 7.83 -15.67
CA TYR A 144 1.50 7.92 -14.79
C TYR A 144 0.88 6.53 -14.56
N ASP A 145 0.49 6.23 -13.32
CA ASP A 145 -0.24 5.01 -12.96
C ASP A 145 0.37 3.72 -13.53
N ALA A 146 1.66 3.57 -13.30
CA ALA A 146 2.49 2.63 -14.03
C ALA A 146 2.58 1.23 -13.40
N GLY A 147 2.88 0.23 -14.23
CA GLY A 147 3.17 -1.16 -13.83
C GLY A 147 4.26 -1.79 -14.70
N THR A 148 5.17 -2.54 -14.08
CA THR A 148 6.38 -3.05 -14.76
C THR A 148 6.29 -4.54 -15.04
N LEU A 149 6.67 -4.92 -16.26
CA LEU A 149 7.01 -6.29 -16.65
C LEU A 149 8.52 -6.40 -16.85
N ILE A 150 9.14 -7.40 -16.24
CA ILE A 150 10.46 -7.90 -16.64
C ILE A 150 10.19 -9.19 -17.41
N ASP A 151 10.40 -9.13 -18.72
CA ASP A 151 10.04 -10.21 -19.64
C ASP A 151 11.09 -11.35 -19.59
N ASP A 152 10.76 -12.50 -20.17
CA ASP A 152 11.59 -13.71 -20.20
C ASP A 152 12.94 -13.50 -20.91
N ASP A 153 13.02 -12.52 -21.81
CA ASP A 153 14.24 -12.10 -22.49
C ASP A 153 15.03 -11.03 -21.71
N ASP A 154 14.62 -10.77 -20.47
CA ASP A 154 15.17 -9.81 -19.53
C ASP A 154 14.98 -8.34 -19.92
N ASN A 155 14.22 -8.06 -20.99
CA ASN A 155 13.80 -6.69 -21.29
C ASN A 155 12.79 -6.20 -20.25
N MET A 156 12.95 -4.94 -19.84
CA MET A 156 12.04 -4.28 -18.91
C MET A 156 11.07 -3.36 -19.67
N TYR A 157 9.79 -3.50 -19.38
CA TYR A 157 8.72 -2.69 -19.94
C TYR A 157 7.86 -2.09 -18.83
N VAL A 158 7.41 -0.86 -19.02
CA VAL A 158 6.51 -0.16 -18.09
C VAL A 158 5.26 0.24 -18.86
N ALA A 159 4.12 -0.34 -18.50
CA ALA A 159 2.83 0.15 -18.98
C ALA A 159 2.40 1.34 -18.13
N HIS A 160 1.87 2.39 -18.74
CA HIS A 160 1.51 3.64 -18.07
C HIS A 160 0.46 4.44 -18.85
N GLY A 161 -0.07 5.48 -18.22
CA GLY A 161 -0.99 6.43 -18.83
C GLY A 161 -2.41 6.34 -18.29
N HIS A 162 -3.24 7.24 -18.78
CA HIS A 162 -4.68 7.28 -18.49
C HIS A 162 -5.44 7.61 -19.77
N THR A 163 -6.65 7.07 -19.93
CA THR A 163 -7.45 7.07 -21.18
C THR A 163 -6.74 6.35 -22.33
N ASN A 164 -5.55 6.78 -22.71
CA ASN A 164 -4.66 6.03 -23.60
C ASN A 164 -3.61 5.32 -22.74
N ILE A 165 -3.41 4.04 -23.02
CA ILE A 165 -2.39 3.23 -22.35
C ILE A 165 -1.20 3.09 -23.28
N SER A 166 -0.03 3.42 -22.74
CA SER A 166 1.26 3.31 -23.40
C SER A 166 2.11 2.22 -22.78
N VAL A 167 3.08 1.72 -23.54
CA VAL A 167 4.14 0.83 -23.05
C VAL A 167 5.49 1.46 -23.39
N ALA A 168 6.29 1.68 -22.34
CA ALA A 168 7.66 2.15 -22.45
C ALA A 168 8.64 0.99 -22.28
N GLN A 169 9.52 0.75 -23.25
CA GLN A 169 10.71 -0.09 -23.05
C GLN A 169 11.80 0.70 -22.34
N ARG A 170 12.43 0.05 -21.37
CA ARG A 170 13.52 0.61 -20.57
C ARG A 170 14.87 0.27 -21.18
N SER A 171 15.88 1.07 -20.87
CA SER A 171 17.28 0.76 -21.15
C SER A 171 17.71 -0.55 -20.47
N ASP A 172 18.82 -1.13 -20.93
CA ASP A 172 19.34 -2.41 -20.42
C ASP A 172 19.57 -2.42 -18.89
N ASP A 173 19.85 -1.27 -18.28
CA ASP A 173 20.01 -1.10 -16.83
C ASP A 173 18.69 -0.81 -16.08
N GLY A 174 17.59 -0.65 -16.82
CA GLY A 174 16.25 -0.30 -16.30
C GLY A 174 16.07 1.18 -15.96
N LEU A 175 17.07 2.05 -16.18
CA LEU A 175 17.12 3.41 -15.61
C LEU A 175 16.56 4.52 -16.50
N GLN A 176 16.43 4.32 -17.81
CA GLN A 176 15.86 5.30 -18.75
C GLN A 176 14.83 4.68 -19.70
N VAL A 177 14.02 5.51 -20.37
CA VAL A 177 13.12 5.06 -21.46
C VAL A 177 13.91 5.09 -22.77
N VAL A 178 13.82 4.01 -23.56
CA VAL A 178 14.45 3.93 -24.90
C VAL A 178 13.43 3.91 -26.03
N ARG A 179 12.18 3.54 -25.74
CA ARG A 179 11.05 3.53 -26.67
C ARG A 179 9.76 3.65 -25.87
N ASP A 180 8.78 4.40 -26.36
CA ASP A 180 7.47 4.54 -25.72
C ASP A 180 6.40 4.71 -26.80
N GLU A 181 5.34 3.91 -26.71
CA GLU A 181 4.28 3.85 -27.71
C GLU A 181 2.91 3.71 -27.04
N VAL A 182 1.91 4.42 -27.57
CA VAL A 182 0.51 4.16 -27.22
C VAL A 182 0.13 2.81 -27.81
N VAL A 183 -0.27 1.86 -26.95
CA VAL A 183 -0.61 0.48 -27.35
C VAL A 183 -2.11 0.22 -27.33
N PHE A 184 -2.87 1.08 -26.65
CA PHE A 184 -4.33 0.99 -26.57
C PHE A 184 -4.94 2.37 -26.38
N GLU A 185 -5.83 2.76 -27.29
CA GLU A 185 -6.67 3.94 -27.18
C GLU A 185 -8.02 3.51 -26.60
N SER A 186 -8.45 4.13 -25.50
CA SER A 186 -9.74 3.79 -24.89
C SER A 186 -10.91 4.09 -25.84
N THR A 187 -11.96 3.29 -25.71
CA THR A 187 -13.20 3.42 -26.49
C THR A 187 -14.19 4.34 -25.78
N GLU A 188 -15.27 4.73 -26.47
CA GLU A 188 -16.38 5.45 -25.84
C GLU A 188 -17.01 4.67 -24.68
N GLU A 189 -17.06 3.33 -24.79
CA GLU A 189 -17.58 2.45 -23.73
C GLU A 189 -16.71 2.47 -22.47
N LEU A 190 -15.38 2.49 -22.64
CA LEU A 190 -14.44 2.48 -21.53
C LEU A 190 -14.24 3.88 -20.93
N GLY A 191 -14.13 4.91 -21.77
CA GLY A 191 -13.89 6.29 -21.34
C GLY A 191 -12.54 6.41 -20.61
N TYR A 192 -12.55 6.92 -19.38
CA TYR A 192 -11.34 7.04 -18.57
C TYR A 192 -10.95 5.69 -17.96
N ILE A 193 -9.68 5.31 -18.15
CA ILE A 193 -9.04 4.09 -17.66
C ILE A 193 -7.61 4.40 -17.19
N GLU A 194 -7.07 3.68 -16.21
CA GLU A 194 -5.74 3.92 -15.61
C GLU A 194 -5.21 2.69 -14.84
N GLY A 195 -4.24 2.88 -13.93
CA GLY A 195 -3.82 1.90 -12.94
C GLY A 195 -3.18 0.63 -13.52
N ALA A 196 -2.27 0.79 -14.47
CA ALA A 196 -1.74 -0.33 -15.26
C ALA A 196 -0.89 -1.30 -14.43
N ARG A 197 -1.09 -2.60 -14.62
CA ARG A 197 -0.15 -3.66 -14.20
C ARG A 197 0.16 -4.57 -15.38
N PHE A 198 1.43 -4.94 -15.55
CA PHE A 198 1.91 -5.60 -16.76
C PHE A 198 2.41 -7.01 -16.47
N TYR A 199 1.84 -8.00 -17.16
CA TYR A 199 2.16 -9.41 -17.00
C TYR A 199 2.45 -10.08 -18.33
N LYS A 200 3.20 -11.18 -18.27
CA LYS A 200 3.29 -12.17 -19.35
C LYS A 200 2.85 -13.53 -18.83
N ARG A 201 2.07 -14.25 -19.64
CA ARG A 201 1.64 -15.61 -19.35
C ARG A 201 1.43 -16.38 -20.64
N ASN A 202 2.05 -17.56 -20.73
CA ASN A 202 1.91 -18.51 -21.85
C ASN A 202 2.13 -17.85 -23.22
N GLY A 203 3.16 -17.01 -23.34
CA GLY A 203 3.51 -16.32 -24.59
C GLY A 203 2.60 -15.15 -24.97
N ALA A 204 1.67 -14.75 -24.10
CA ALA A 204 0.83 -13.57 -24.27
C ALA A 204 1.13 -12.51 -23.20
N TRP A 205 0.92 -11.26 -23.56
CA TRP A 205 1.14 -10.06 -22.75
C TRP A 205 -0.21 -9.51 -22.28
N TYR A 206 -0.32 -9.18 -21.00
CA TYR A 206 -1.56 -8.74 -20.38
C TYR A 206 -1.37 -7.43 -19.64
N LEU A 207 -2.28 -6.48 -19.85
CA LEU A 207 -2.37 -5.25 -19.06
C LEU A 207 -3.63 -5.31 -18.22
N TRP A 208 -3.46 -5.28 -16.91
CA TRP A 208 -4.55 -5.17 -15.96
C TRP A 208 -4.82 -3.69 -15.73
N ILE A 209 -5.99 -3.22 -16.16
CA ILE A 209 -6.31 -1.79 -16.23
C ILE A 209 -7.62 -1.54 -15.49
N VAL A 210 -7.61 -0.56 -14.58
CA VAL A 210 -8.85 -0.16 -13.91
C VAL A 210 -9.64 0.80 -14.80
N LYS A 211 -10.95 0.63 -14.85
CA LYS A 211 -11.88 1.68 -15.23
C LYS A 211 -12.47 2.20 -13.92
N PRO A 212 -12.01 3.36 -13.39
CA PRO A 212 -12.22 3.75 -12.00
C PRO A 212 -13.64 3.52 -11.50
N VAL A 213 -13.72 2.94 -10.30
CA VAL A 213 -14.85 2.34 -9.58
C VAL A 213 -16.17 2.22 -10.37
N PRO A 214 -16.73 1.01 -10.55
CA PRO A 214 -16.39 -0.27 -9.91
C PRO A 214 -15.84 -1.32 -10.89
N SER A 215 -15.11 -0.90 -11.92
CA SER A 215 -14.85 -1.77 -13.07
C SER A 215 -13.37 -2.05 -13.30
N GLN A 216 -13.09 -3.22 -13.84
CA GLN A 216 -11.75 -3.69 -14.18
C GLN A 216 -11.80 -4.32 -15.56
N ILE A 217 -10.80 -4.02 -16.39
CA ILE A 217 -10.59 -4.68 -17.67
C ILE A 217 -9.22 -5.35 -17.69
N VAL A 218 -9.08 -6.27 -18.63
CA VAL A 218 -7.80 -6.84 -19.01
C VAL A 218 -7.60 -6.64 -20.51
N LEU A 219 -6.44 -6.10 -20.87
CA LEU A 219 -5.96 -6.05 -22.24
C LEU A 219 -5.06 -7.26 -22.49
N LYS A 220 -5.13 -7.86 -23.67
CA LYS A 220 -4.31 -9.01 -24.07
C LYS A 220 -3.70 -8.80 -25.45
N SER A 221 -2.40 -9.07 -25.59
CA SER A 221 -1.71 -9.22 -26.87
C SER A 221 -1.05 -10.59 -26.98
N THR A 222 -1.08 -11.17 -28.17
CA THR A 222 -0.36 -12.42 -28.51
C THR A 222 0.80 -12.17 -29.48
N VAL A 223 1.06 -10.91 -29.84
CA VAL A 223 2.09 -10.53 -30.83
C VAL A 223 3.35 -10.02 -30.13
N GLY A 224 3.18 -9.21 -29.08
CA GLY A 224 4.31 -8.65 -28.33
C GLY A 224 3.88 -7.63 -27.28
N PRO A 225 4.83 -7.07 -26.53
CA PRO A 225 4.54 -6.11 -25.46
C PRO A 225 3.93 -4.79 -25.99
N PHE A 226 4.16 -4.45 -27.26
CA PHE A 226 3.61 -3.26 -27.91
C PHE A 226 2.27 -3.50 -28.61
N GLY A 227 1.67 -4.68 -28.45
CA GLY A 227 0.37 -4.98 -29.01
C GLY A 227 0.39 -5.50 -30.46
N PRO A 228 -0.76 -5.43 -31.16
CA PRO A 228 -2.01 -4.81 -30.72
C PRO A 228 -2.65 -5.54 -29.54
N TYR A 229 -3.50 -4.83 -28.78
CA TYR A 229 -4.22 -5.37 -27.63
C TYR A 229 -5.72 -5.47 -27.89
N GLU A 230 -6.30 -6.62 -27.56
CA GLU A 230 -7.75 -6.80 -27.39
C GLU A 230 -8.13 -6.65 -25.92
N TRP A 231 -9.40 -6.34 -25.60
CA TRP A 231 -9.81 -6.13 -24.21
C TRP A 231 -11.06 -6.92 -23.83
N ARG A 232 -11.18 -7.27 -22.55
CA ARG A 232 -12.38 -7.86 -21.94
C ARG A 232 -12.63 -7.30 -20.54
N TRP A 233 -13.91 -7.34 -20.14
CA TRP A 233 -14.32 -7.07 -18.77
C TRP A 233 -13.81 -8.16 -17.82
N VAL A 234 -13.30 -7.73 -16.66
CA VAL A 234 -12.99 -8.58 -15.52
C VAL A 234 -14.01 -8.33 -14.40
N LEU A 235 -14.23 -7.05 -14.08
CA LEU A 235 -15.21 -6.61 -13.09
C LEU A 235 -16.13 -5.54 -13.69
N GLN A 236 -17.41 -5.62 -13.37
CA GLN A 236 -18.48 -4.67 -13.69
C GLN A 236 -19.45 -4.59 -12.50
N SER A 237 -19.01 -4.04 -11.36
CA SER A 237 -19.83 -3.94 -10.14
C SER A 237 -20.30 -5.31 -9.59
N ASN A 238 -19.40 -6.29 -9.52
CA ASN A 238 -19.71 -7.66 -9.09
C ASN A 238 -19.80 -7.82 -7.56
N GLY A 239 -20.44 -6.89 -6.87
CA GLY A 239 -20.68 -6.98 -5.44
C GLY A 239 -19.54 -6.50 -4.55
N ASN A 240 -19.88 -6.34 -3.28
CA ASN A 240 -18.95 -5.86 -2.25
C ASN A 240 -18.84 -6.91 -1.12
N PRO A 241 -17.63 -7.45 -0.87
CA PRO A 241 -17.40 -8.43 0.18
C PRO A 241 -17.39 -7.86 1.61
N VAL A 242 -17.33 -6.53 1.79
CA VAL A 242 -17.20 -5.82 3.06
C VAL A 242 -18.32 -4.77 3.20
N PRO A 243 -19.39 -5.05 3.96
CA PRO A 243 -20.53 -4.13 4.08
C PRO A 243 -20.13 -2.69 4.42
N GLY A 244 -20.67 -1.74 3.64
CA GLY A 244 -20.40 -0.30 3.82
C GLY A 244 -19.16 0.23 3.07
N ALA A 245 -18.37 -0.64 2.46
CA ALA A 245 -17.28 -0.24 1.54
C ALA A 245 -17.76 -0.09 0.08
N GLY A 246 -16.90 0.43 -0.79
CA GLY A 246 -17.10 0.43 -2.25
C GLY A 246 -17.00 -0.96 -2.89
N ASN A 247 -16.87 -1.01 -4.22
CA ASN A 247 -16.66 -2.27 -4.94
C ASN A 247 -15.16 -2.55 -5.18
N PRO A 248 -14.75 -3.83 -5.31
CA PRO A 248 -13.40 -4.21 -5.72
C PRO A 248 -13.02 -3.60 -7.07
N HIS A 249 -11.84 -3.00 -7.17
CA HIS A 249 -11.27 -2.44 -8.39
C HIS A 249 -9.75 -2.25 -8.24
N GLN A 250 -9.04 -2.08 -9.37
CA GLN A 250 -7.59 -1.87 -9.43
C GLN A 250 -6.80 -2.94 -8.65
N GLY A 251 -5.51 -2.73 -8.42
CA GLY A 251 -4.63 -3.68 -7.76
C GLY A 251 -4.00 -4.65 -8.76
N ALA A 252 -3.64 -5.84 -8.29
CA ALA A 252 -2.72 -6.72 -9.00
C ALA A 252 -3.06 -8.21 -8.86
N ILE A 253 -2.65 -8.99 -9.84
CA ILE A 253 -2.81 -10.45 -9.87
C ILE A 253 -1.47 -11.14 -9.64
N VAL A 254 -1.50 -12.32 -9.03
CA VAL A 254 -0.28 -13.11 -8.80
C VAL A 254 -0.59 -14.60 -8.85
N SER A 255 0.41 -15.39 -9.24
CA SER A 255 0.33 -16.86 -9.17
C SER A 255 0.91 -17.40 -7.86
N THR A 256 0.34 -18.49 -7.37
CA THR A 256 0.92 -19.36 -6.34
C THR A 256 1.96 -20.31 -6.93
N PRO A 257 2.84 -20.91 -6.11
CA PRO A 257 3.84 -21.87 -6.60
C PRO A 257 3.25 -23.08 -7.33
N ASP A 258 2.02 -23.49 -7.01
CA ASP A 258 1.28 -24.56 -7.67
C ASP A 258 0.51 -24.09 -8.93
N GLY A 259 0.61 -22.81 -9.29
CA GLY A 259 0.08 -22.25 -10.53
C GLY A 259 -1.37 -21.76 -10.46
N ALA A 260 -2.03 -21.84 -9.30
CA ALA A 260 -3.27 -21.11 -9.06
C ALA A 260 -3.03 -19.60 -9.13
N TRP A 261 -4.05 -18.82 -9.46
CA TRP A 261 -3.94 -17.37 -9.57
C TRP A 261 -4.93 -16.67 -8.65
N HIS A 262 -4.53 -15.50 -8.19
CA HIS A 262 -5.28 -14.71 -7.22
C HIS A 262 -5.24 -13.24 -7.62
N TYR A 263 -6.31 -12.51 -7.31
CA TYR A 263 -6.44 -11.08 -7.53
C TYR A 263 -6.59 -10.35 -6.19
N ILE A 264 -5.62 -9.49 -5.87
CA ILE A 264 -5.72 -8.52 -4.79
C ILE A 264 -6.20 -7.19 -5.38
N ALA A 265 -7.45 -6.85 -5.13
CA ALA A 265 -8.05 -5.55 -5.44
C ALA A 265 -8.08 -4.67 -4.17
N HIS A 266 -8.54 -3.42 -4.28
CA HIS A 266 -8.89 -2.63 -3.10
C HIS A 266 -10.33 -2.09 -3.15
N LEU A 267 -10.85 -1.74 -1.98
CA LEU A 267 -12.18 -1.15 -1.77
C LEU A 267 -12.06 0.28 -1.27
N GLU A 268 -12.98 1.15 -1.71
CA GLU A 268 -13.19 2.47 -1.11
C GLU A 268 -13.92 2.33 0.24
N ALA A 269 -13.20 2.10 1.34
CA ALA A 269 -13.77 1.83 2.67
C ALA A 269 -13.65 3.04 3.62
N TYR A 270 -13.99 4.23 3.12
CA TYR A 270 -13.94 5.46 3.91
C TYR A 270 -14.88 5.45 5.12
N PRO A 271 -14.48 6.02 6.27
CA PRO A 271 -13.28 6.83 6.50
C PRO A 271 -11.99 6.03 6.78
N GLY A 272 -12.01 4.70 6.67
CA GLY A 272 -10.85 3.83 6.93
C GLY A 272 -9.76 3.85 5.86
N GLY A 273 -10.06 4.39 4.67
CA GLY A 273 -9.16 4.44 3.52
C GLY A 273 -9.45 3.34 2.49
N ARG A 274 -8.47 3.05 1.64
CA ARG A 274 -8.55 2.03 0.57
C ARG A 274 -7.95 0.72 1.06
N ILE A 275 -8.77 -0.31 1.23
CA ILE A 275 -8.37 -1.57 1.91
C ILE A 275 -8.32 -2.76 0.93
N PRO A 276 -7.34 -3.66 1.03
CA PRO A 276 -7.20 -4.76 0.09
C PRO A 276 -8.18 -5.92 0.34
N VAL A 277 -8.68 -6.50 -0.74
CA VAL A 277 -9.51 -7.71 -0.79
C VAL A 277 -8.95 -8.71 -1.80
N LEU A 278 -9.15 -9.99 -1.53
CA LEU A 278 -8.59 -11.10 -2.32
C LEU A 278 -9.70 -11.99 -2.86
N ALA A 279 -9.57 -12.42 -4.11
CA ALA A 279 -10.35 -13.49 -4.72
C ALA A 279 -9.47 -14.38 -5.62
N PRO A 280 -9.79 -15.68 -5.76
CA PRO A 280 -9.18 -16.53 -6.78
C PRO A 280 -9.53 -16.07 -8.19
N ILE A 281 -8.65 -16.36 -9.15
CA ILE A 281 -8.95 -16.21 -10.57
C ILE A 281 -8.62 -17.51 -11.31
N TYR A 282 -9.43 -17.82 -12.32
CA TYR A 282 -9.16 -18.89 -13.28
C TYR A 282 -8.95 -18.31 -14.67
N TRP A 283 -8.36 -19.10 -15.56
CA TRP A 283 -8.13 -18.72 -16.95
C TRP A 283 -8.93 -19.65 -17.86
N ASP A 284 -9.67 -19.08 -18.81
CA ASP A 284 -10.38 -19.88 -19.83
C ASP A 284 -9.42 -20.49 -20.86
N GLU A 285 -9.97 -21.32 -21.75
CA GLU A 285 -9.19 -22.02 -22.80
C GLU A 285 -8.57 -21.03 -23.80
N GLU A 286 -9.23 -19.90 -24.03
CA GLU A 286 -8.72 -18.80 -24.85
C GLU A 286 -7.65 -17.96 -24.13
N GLY A 287 -7.39 -18.23 -22.85
CA GLY A 287 -6.39 -17.58 -22.02
C GLY A 287 -6.82 -16.20 -21.52
N TRP A 288 -8.09 -16.00 -21.20
CA TRP A 288 -8.59 -14.81 -20.50
C TRP A 288 -8.83 -15.11 -19.02
N PRO A 289 -8.48 -14.18 -18.11
CA PRO A 289 -8.69 -14.35 -16.69
C PRO A 289 -10.13 -14.00 -16.29
N HIS A 290 -10.66 -14.73 -15.31
CA HIS A 290 -11.97 -14.54 -14.73
C HIS A 290 -11.87 -14.63 -13.21
N VAL A 291 -12.53 -13.71 -12.49
CA VAL A 291 -12.63 -13.78 -11.04
C VAL A 291 -13.62 -14.86 -10.64
N GLU A 292 -13.26 -15.70 -9.66
CA GLU A 292 -14.17 -16.69 -9.11
C GLU A 292 -15.19 -16.02 -8.21
N PHE A 293 -16.45 -16.00 -8.66
CA PHE A 293 -17.57 -15.46 -7.89
C PHE A 293 -18.37 -16.56 -7.18
N VAL A 294 -18.97 -16.19 -6.05
CA VAL A 294 -20.01 -16.98 -5.38
C VAL A 294 -21.33 -16.25 -5.58
N ASP A 295 -22.33 -16.93 -6.15
CA ASP A 295 -23.63 -16.34 -6.50
C ASP A 295 -23.50 -15.08 -7.39
N ASN A 296 -22.55 -15.09 -8.34
CA ASN A 296 -22.23 -13.97 -9.23
C ASN A 296 -21.75 -12.69 -8.49
N GLN A 297 -21.24 -12.83 -7.27
CA GLN A 297 -20.67 -11.74 -6.49
C GLN A 297 -19.26 -12.10 -5.98
N TRP A 298 -18.44 -11.08 -5.74
CA TRP A 298 -17.22 -11.20 -4.96
C TRP A 298 -17.59 -11.60 -3.54
N ALA A 299 -17.10 -12.76 -3.10
CA ALA A 299 -17.51 -13.35 -1.83
C ALA A 299 -16.78 -12.73 -0.63
N SER A 300 -17.46 -12.64 0.52
CA SER A 300 -16.82 -12.26 1.78
C SER A 300 -15.79 -13.29 2.24
N THR A 301 -15.90 -14.56 1.84
CA THR A 301 -14.99 -15.63 2.23
C THR A 301 -14.63 -16.53 1.05
N TYR A 302 -13.38 -16.97 0.99
CA TYR A 302 -12.87 -17.97 0.04
C TYR A 302 -11.95 -18.97 0.76
N PRO A 303 -11.67 -20.14 0.15
CA PRO A 303 -10.62 -21.04 0.64
C PRO A 303 -9.27 -20.34 0.76
N LEU A 304 -8.46 -20.75 1.74
CA LEU A 304 -7.10 -20.24 1.85
C LEU A 304 -6.31 -20.56 0.57
N PRO A 305 -5.61 -19.56 -0.02
CA PRO A 305 -4.75 -19.76 -1.19
C PRO A 305 -3.63 -20.77 -0.95
N LEU A 306 -3.09 -20.74 0.27
CA LEU A 306 -1.92 -21.50 0.70
C LEU A 306 -2.03 -21.82 2.20
N PRO A 307 -1.27 -22.81 2.71
CA PRO A 307 -1.18 -23.05 4.14
C PRO A 307 -0.72 -21.79 4.89
N GLU A 308 -1.39 -21.50 6.00
CA GLU A 308 -1.10 -20.29 6.77
C GLU A 308 0.34 -20.30 7.27
N ARG A 309 0.99 -19.14 7.14
CA ARG A 309 2.32 -18.92 7.68
C ARG A 309 2.35 -17.60 8.44
N PRO A 310 2.36 -17.66 9.79
CA PRO A 310 2.38 -16.46 10.62
C PRO A 310 3.59 -15.58 10.31
N VAL A 311 3.34 -14.27 10.25
CA VAL A 311 4.32 -13.20 10.08
C VAL A 311 4.19 -12.19 11.23
N LYS A 312 5.05 -11.17 11.31
CA LYS A 312 4.90 -10.13 12.34
C LYS A 312 3.53 -9.46 12.17
N PRO A 313 2.69 -9.36 13.22
CA PRO A 313 1.40 -8.71 13.10
C PRO A 313 1.53 -7.27 12.58
N ILE A 314 0.67 -6.91 11.62
CA ILE A 314 0.60 -5.55 11.05
C ILE A 314 0.10 -4.49 12.06
N THR A 315 -0.36 -4.95 13.22
CA THR A 315 -0.80 -4.13 14.35
C THR A 315 -0.09 -4.61 15.61
N GLY A 316 0.31 -3.69 16.47
CA GLY A 316 1.03 -4.04 17.68
C GLY A 316 1.42 -2.83 18.50
N THR A 317 1.88 -3.10 19.73
CA THR A 317 2.57 -2.08 20.52
C THR A 317 4.06 -2.24 20.26
N GLU A 318 4.71 -1.18 19.79
CA GLU A 318 6.17 -1.13 19.62
C GLU A 318 6.76 -0.47 20.89
N PRO A 319 7.33 -1.24 21.83
CA PRO A 319 7.95 -0.64 23.00
C PRO A 319 9.34 -0.13 22.62
N PHE A 320 9.56 1.19 22.70
CA PHE A 320 10.87 1.82 22.48
C PHE A 320 11.83 1.49 23.64
N ASN A 321 12.28 0.24 23.71
CA ASN A 321 13.01 -0.33 24.85
C ASN A 321 14.54 -0.39 24.64
N HIS A 322 15.05 0.03 23.48
CA HIS A 322 16.48 -0.06 23.18
C HIS A 322 17.06 1.29 22.75
N TRP A 323 18.20 1.61 23.37
CA TRP A 323 18.99 2.86 23.32
C TRP A 323 19.93 2.92 22.11
N GLU A 324 19.84 1.97 21.19
CA GLU A 324 20.66 1.93 19.99
C GLU A 324 20.01 2.81 18.90
N ASN A 325 20.59 3.99 18.70
CA ASN A 325 20.46 4.86 17.53
C ASN A 325 19.09 4.82 16.82
N LEU A 326 18.13 5.57 17.36
CA LEU A 326 16.94 5.99 16.61
C LEU A 326 17.35 6.92 15.46
N THR A 327 17.86 6.35 14.37
CA THR A 327 17.97 7.01 13.07
C THR A 327 16.68 6.74 12.29
N SER A 328 16.40 7.43 11.18
CA SER A 328 15.25 7.11 10.30
C SER A 328 15.19 5.62 9.89
N LYS A 329 16.31 4.87 10.03
CA LYS A 329 16.41 3.41 9.83
C LYS A 329 15.81 2.51 10.91
N SER A 330 15.53 3.01 12.11
CA SER A 330 15.12 2.19 13.28
C SER A 330 13.71 2.47 13.76
N ILE A 331 12.97 3.30 13.02
CA ILE A 331 11.52 3.36 13.14
C ILE A 331 10.99 2.22 12.30
N THR A 332 10.20 1.32 12.89
CA THR A 332 9.57 0.23 12.14
C THR A 332 8.76 0.77 10.97
N ALA A 333 8.75 0.06 9.84
CA ALA A 333 8.01 0.37 8.60
C ALA A 333 6.49 0.59 8.79
N PHE A 334 5.97 0.39 10.01
CA PHE A 334 4.64 0.76 10.45
C PHE A 334 4.40 2.28 10.54
N PHE A 335 5.43 3.06 10.88
CA PHE A 335 5.29 4.50 11.11
C PHE A 335 5.74 5.32 9.91
N THR A 336 5.00 6.38 9.65
CA THR A 336 5.34 7.38 8.65
C THR A 336 5.16 8.78 9.21
N PHE A 337 5.93 9.71 8.69
CA PHE A 337 5.82 11.14 8.94
C PHE A 337 5.09 11.82 7.79
N TRP A 338 4.56 13.01 8.06
CA TRP A 338 4.16 13.92 6.99
C TRP A 338 5.39 14.72 6.54
N GLY A 339 5.78 14.58 5.27
CA GLY A 339 6.97 15.24 4.73
C GLY A 339 8.30 14.59 5.12
N ILE A 340 9.42 15.21 4.72
CA ILE A 340 10.79 14.72 5.05
C ILE A 340 11.19 15.14 6.47
N ASP A 341 11.88 14.23 7.16
CA ASP A 341 12.48 14.47 8.47
C ASP A 341 13.88 15.09 8.32
N THR A 342 13.97 16.43 8.28
CA THR A 342 15.26 17.14 8.15
C THR A 342 15.93 17.51 9.48
N GLU A 343 15.27 17.26 10.63
CA GLU A 343 15.78 17.66 11.96
C GLU A 343 15.69 16.54 13.03
N PHE A 344 16.22 15.35 12.74
CA PHE A 344 16.78 14.53 13.81
C PHE A 344 18.14 15.11 14.26
N SER A 345 18.09 16.20 15.02
CA SER A 345 19.08 16.43 16.05
C SER A 345 18.69 15.55 17.25
N THR A 346 18.96 14.24 17.19
CA THR A 346 18.99 13.42 18.40
C THR A 346 20.14 13.88 19.28
N THR A 347 19.91 14.92 20.08
CA THR A 347 20.78 15.21 21.21
C THR A 347 20.30 14.31 22.35
N LEU A 348 20.97 13.15 22.50
CA LEU A 348 20.84 12.27 23.66
C LEU A 348 21.18 13.05 24.92
N HIS A 349 20.16 13.50 25.67
CA HIS A 349 20.34 13.87 27.05
C HIS A 349 20.26 12.62 27.93
N SER A 350 21.24 12.47 28.83
CA SER A 350 21.60 11.28 29.60
C SER A 350 20.59 10.80 30.65
N LEU A 351 19.28 11.02 30.49
CA LEU A 351 18.26 10.67 31.49
C LEU A 351 16.94 10.15 30.88
N GLY A 352 16.93 8.91 30.36
CA GLY A 352 15.70 8.09 30.26
C GLY A 352 15.28 7.58 28.87
N THR A 353 14.55 6.46 28.86
CA THR A 353 13.95 5.81 27.66
C THR A 353 12.76 6.63 27.12
N GLY A 354 12.81 7.07 25.86
CA GLY A 354 11.71 7.74 25.16
C GLY A 354 12.16 8.48 23.89
N LEU A 355 11.22 8.77 22.99
CA LEU A 355 11.42 9.71 21.87
C LEU A 355 11.36 11.14 22.42
N SER A 356 12.41 11.94 22.21
CA SER A 356 12.47 13.34 22.64
C SER A 356 12.24 14.28 21.47
N ARG A 357 11.37 15.29 21.65
CA ARG A 357 11.14 16.39 20.71
C ARG A 357 11.66 17.69 21.31
N SER A 358 12.55 18.40 20.60
CA SER A 358 12.99 19.74 21.00
C SER A 358 12.17 20.83 20.29
N SER A 359 11.41 21.59 21.09
CA SER A 359 10.79 22.91 20.80
C SER A 359 9.56 22.96 19.86
N PRO A 360 8.53 23.79 20.16
CA PRO A 360 7.34 23.93 19.34
C PRO A 360 7.39 25.16 18.40
N PRO A 361 6.63 25.16 17.29
CA PRO A 361 5.97 26.39 16.87
C PRO A 361 4.43 26.26 16.76
N VAL A 362 3.81 27.41 16.96
CA VAL A 362 2.41 27.87 16.91
C VAL A 362 1.34 26.95 16.27
N PHE A 363 0.22 26.77 17.00
CA PHE A 363 -0.97 26.00 16.61
C PHE A 363 -1.66 26.52 15.32
N MET A 364 -1.33 25.91 14.17
CA MET A 364 -2.19 25.87 12.97
C MET A 364 -2.05 24.50 12.30
N SER A 365 -3.14 23.70 12.26
CA SER A 365 -3.16 22.24 12.00
C SER A 365 -2.49 21.74 10.72
N ASN A 366 -2.30 22.59 9.70
CA ASN A 366 -1.87 22.16 8.37
C ASN A 366 -0.44 22.58 8.01
N THR A 367 0.28 23.26 8.92
CA THR A 367 1.66 23.74 8.73
C THR A 367 2.64 23.10 9.73
N TRP A 368 2.26 21.98 10.36
CA TRP A 368 3.11 21.32 11.36
C TRP A 368 4.20 20.51 10.70
N TRP A 369 5.43 20.73 11.17
CA TRP A 369 6.55 19.84 10.93
C TRP A 369 6.48 18.61 11.84
N ASN A 370 6.77 17.44 11.27
CA ASN A 370 6.98 16.15 11.94
C ASN A 370 5.81 15.54 12.75
N PRO A 371 4.57 15.39 12.23
CA PRO A 371 3.60 14.51 12.85
C PRO A 371 3.99 13.05 12.57
N LEU A 372 4.32 12.29 13.63
CA LEU A 372 4.41 10.83 13.55
C LEU A 372 2.98 10.27 13.41
N SER A 373 2.76 9.46 12.37
CA SER A 373 1.46 8.88 12.04
C SER A 373 1.58 7.38 11.81
N TRP A 374 0.45 6.70 11.96
CA TRP A 374 0.27 5.30 11.58
C TRP A 374 -1.16 5.13 11.04
N ARG A 375 -1.40 4.04 10.33
CA ARG A 375 -2.70 3.76 9.71
C ARG A 375 -3.73 3.31 10.75
N ASN A 376 -4.97 3.81 10.64
CA ASN A 376 -6.08 3.35 11.47
C ASN A 376 -6.46 1.90 11.15
N ILE A 377 -6.88 1.16 12.19
CA ILE A 377 -7.31 -0.23 12.14
C ILE A 377 -8.80 -0.28 12.53
N SER A 378 -9.70 -0.35 11.57
CA SER A 378 -11.17 -0.48 11.78
C SER A 378 -11.89 0.67 12.50
N GLY A 379 -13.23 0.58 12.56
CA GLY A 379 -14.14 1.62 13.09
C GLY A 379 -14.15 1.81 14.62
N CYS A 380 -13.34 1.06 15.38
CA CYS A 380 -13.16 1.26 16.82
C CYS A 380 -11.71 0.97 17.23
N ILE A 381 -10.97 2.04 17.56
CA ILE A 381 -9.59 1.96 18.05
C ILE A 381 -9.50 2.67 19.39
N THR A 382 -8.76 2.10 20.33
CA THR A 382 -8.33 2.81 21.54
C THR A 382 -6.85 3.08 21.45
N LEU A 383 -6.48 4.36 21.36
CA LEU A 383 -5.09 4.79 21.38
C LEU A 383 -4.66 5.17 22.80
N HIS A 384 -3.53 4.64 23.26
CA HIS A 384 -2.87 5.09 24.48
C HIS A 384 -1.49 5.66 24.16
N THR A 385 -1.30 6.96 24.46
CA THR A 385 0.02 7.61 24.40
C THR A 385 0.43 8.07 25.80
N ARG A 386 1.69 7.86 26.18
CA ARG A 386 2.29 8.45 27.40
C ARG A 386 3.26 9.55 26.98
N ILE A 387 2.99 10.77 27.41
CA ILE A 387 3.83 11.94 27.11
C ILE A 387 4.49 12.40 28.41
N LEU A 388 5.81 12.56 28.41
CA LEU A 388 6.58 13.06 29.56
C LEU A 388 7.09 14.47 29.24
N TRP A 389 6.51 15.48 29.90
CA TRP A 389 6.90 16.88 29.71
C TRP A 389 7.97 17.28 30.74
N HIS A 390 9.10 17.83 30.29
CA HIS A 390 10.03 18.55 31.16
C HIS A 390 9.73 20.05 31.09
N LEU A 391 9.19 20.62 32.17
CA LEU A 391 8.89 22.04 32.26
C LEU A 391 10.13 22.81 32.71
N ALA A 392 10.67 23.69 31.85
CA ALA A 392 11.48 24.80 32.30
C ALA A 392 10.57 25.84 32.98
N VAL A 393 11.01 26.37 34.12
CA VAL A 393 10.21 27.11 35.13
C VAL A 393 9.54 28.41 34.63
N GLN A 394 9.73 28.83 33.38
CA GLN A 394 9.19 30.10 32.87
C GLN A 394 7.79 30.05 32.24
N SER A 395 7.12 28.90 32.15
CA SER A 395 5.89 28.77 31.33
C SER A 395 4.56 28.65 32.11
N LEU A 396 4.52 29.00 33.39
CA LEU A 396 3.31 28.86 34.23
C LEU A 396 2.09 29.69 33.77
N LEU A 397 2.29 30.74 32.94
CA LEU A 397 1.19 31.53 32.37
C LEU A 397 0.52 30.90 31.13
N PHE A 398 1.18 29.95 30.46
CA PHE A 398 0.63 29.31 29.25
C PHE A 398 -0.37 28.18 29.57
N LEU A 399 -0.19 27.52 30.71
CA LEU A 399 -0.98 26.34 31.12
C LEU A 399 -2.48 26.64 31.32
N PHE A 400 -2.83 27.86 31.71
CA PHE A 400 -4.24 28.24 31.89
C PHE A 400 -5.00 28.39 30.57
N TYR A 401 -4.33 28.80 29.49
CA TYR A 401 -4.96 28.98 28.18
C TYR A 401 -5.12 27.65 27.42
N SER A 402 -4.15 26.74 27.55
CA SER A 402 -4.17 25.43 26.89
C SER A 402 -5.25 24.49 27.45
N TRP A 403 -5.49 24.55 28.77
CA TRP A 403 -6.52 23.74 29.43
C TRP A 403 -7.94 24.10 28.97
N ILE A 404 -8.22 25.38 28.74
CA ILE A 404 -9.55 25.85 28.29
C ILE A 404 -9.81 25.41 26.83
N VAL A 405 -8.80 25.43 25.96
CA VAL A 405 -8.95 25.02 24.55
C VAL A 405 -9.16 23.51 24.42
N PHE A 406 -8.49 22.68 25.23
CA PHE A 406 -8.64 21.22 25.19
C PHE A 406 -10.01 20.74 25.70
N LEU A 407 -10.58 21.42 26.69
CA LEU A 407 -11.95 21.18 27.16
C LEU A 407 -13.01 21.65 26.13
N LEU A 408 -12.77 22.74 25.42
CA LEU A 408 -13.71 23.23 24.39
C LEU A 408 -13.72 22.37 23.12
N THR A 409 -12.58 21.85 22.66
CA THR A 409 -12.53 20.99 21.45
C THR A 409 -13.09 19.59 21.70
N SER A 410 -12.89 19.04 22.90
CA SER A 410 -13.48 17.77 23.32
C SER A 410 -15.00 17.86 23.52
N SER A 411 -15.52 19.01 23.94
CA SER A 411 -16.97 19.25 24.08
C SER A 411 -17.69 19.45 22.73
N ILE A 412 -17.04 20.08 21.75
CA ILE A 412 -17.63 20.33 20.42
C ILE A 412 -17.69 19.04 19.58
N MET A 413 -16.74 18.11 19.77
CA MET A 413 -16.77 16.77 19.13
C MET A 413 -17.83 15.82 19.73
N LEU A 414 -18.40 16.14 20.89
CA LEU A 414 -19.46 15.36 21.55
C LEU A 414 -20.88 15.91 21.29
N GLN A 415 -21.04 17.04 20.59
CA GLN A 415 -22.34 17.71 20.43
C GLN A 415 -22.89 17.83 19.00
N THR A 416 -22.31 17.18 17.99
CA THR A 416 -22.96 17.01 16.67
C THR A 416 -23.57 15.62 16.54
N ASN A 417 -24.53 15.31 17.41
CA ASN A 417 -25.53 14.25 17.19
C ASN A 417 -26.91 14.90 17.30
N THR A 418 -27.32 15.58 16.23
CA THR A 418 -28.69 16.09 16.09
C THR A 418 -29.60 14.97 15.60
N SER A 419 -30.25 14.32 16.56
CA SER A 419 -31.69 14.03 16.59
C SER A 419 -32.44 13.84 15.27
N PHE A 420 -33.02 12.65 15.07
CA PHE A 420 -34.38 12.50 14.53
C PHE A 420 -35.20 11.53 15.42
N PRO A 421 -36.51 11.76 15.58
CA PRO A 421 -37.30 11.31 16.73
C PRO A 421 -37.86 9.88 16.56
N PRO A 422 -38.41 9.27 17.63
CA PRO A 422 -39.05 7.97 17.57
C PRO A 422 -40.49 8.12 17.07
N THR A 423 -40.96 7.21 16.22
CA THR A 423 -42.34 6.73 16.32
C THR A 423 -42.54 5.38 15.66
N ILE A 424 -43.29 4.55 16.40
CA ILE A 424 -43.80 3.23 16.10
C ILE A 424 -45.02 3.37 15.18
N THR A 425 -45.04 2.66 14.05
CA THR A 425 -46.02 1.64 13.60
C THR A 425 -45.58 1.08 12.27
#